data_AF-A0A418V8W5-F1
#
_entry.id   AF-A0A418V8W5-F1
#
_cell.length_a   1.000
_cell.length_b   1.000
_cell.length_c   1.000
_cell.angle_alpha   90.00
_cell.angle_beta   90.00
_cell.angle_gamma   90.00
#
_symmetry.space_group_name_H-M   'P 1'
#
loop_
_entity.id
_entity.type
_entity.pdbx_description
1 polymer ?
#
loop_
_entity_poly.entity_id
_entity_poly.type
_entity_poly.pdbx_seq_one_letter_code
_entity_poly.pdbx_strand_id
1 'polypeptide(L)'
;MKRFVPLLLGALLLGACSQSPGGTGSGRPELSSGIEVRFPAAPSSAYLSLLTGSGESVYQVAVPAGATSVAVDGSKWGAQAANAESILEFLPAEALNVSVNAAGIKANFLHWVMWQDKNSDGKLTAGEALDLMTHDRVAYVSQDAEVKFSTPSMNQVWKLKQGWSRAEHYVYLPTGSATYQRRLESSGVQRYELHLPTPVTSQ
;
A
#
# COMPACT_ATOMS: atom_id res chain seq x y z
N MET A 1 7.69 -80.27 39.38
CA MET A 1 9.11 -80.43 38.97
C MET A 1 9.51 -79.24 38.10
N LYS A 2 10.63 -78.58 38.44
CA LYS A 2 11.52 -77.67 37.66
C LYS A 2 10.97 -77.16 36.31
N ARG A 3 11.02 -75.85 35.98
CA ARG A 3 12.25 -75.04 35.82
C ARG A 3 11.97 -73.53 35.94
N PHE A 4 12.94 -72.84 36.55
CA PHE A 4 13.21 -71.41 36.48
C PHE A 4 13.78 -71.02 35.11
N VAL A 5 13.63 -69.74 34.70
CA VAL A 5 14.71 -68.77 34.36
C VAL A 5 14.07 -67.46 33.85
N PRO A 6 14.71 -66.29 34.10
CA PRO A 6 14.06 -64.99 34.25
C PRO A 6 14.22 -64.08 33.01
N LEU A 7 13.41 -63.03 32.91
CA LEU A 7 13.72 -61.90 32.03
C LEU A 7 13.81 -60.61 32.84
N LEU A 8 15.02 -60.07 32.86
CA LEU A 8 15.31 -58.65 33.12
C LEU A 8 14.47 -57.78 32.18
N LEU A 9 13.87 -56.72 32.70
CA LEU A 9 13.73 -55.40 32.08
C LEU A 9 13.35 -54.49 33.26
N GLY A 10 14.04 -53.40 33.57
CA GLY A 10 14.57 -52.41 32.65
C GLY A 10 14.09 -51.07 33.22
N ALA A 11 15.02 -50.39 33.88
CA ALA A 11 14.80 -49.18 34.65
C ALA A 11 14.35 -47.97 33.81
N LEU A 12 13.73 -47.01 34.50
CA LEU A 12 13.72 -45.56 34.22
C LEU A 12 12.93 -45.07 32.99
N LEU A 13 11.97 -44.15 33.22
CA LEU A 13 12.23 -42.71 33.12
C LEU A 13 10.92 -41.92 33.32
N LEU A 14 10.94 -41.06 34.34
CA LEU A 14 10.09 -39.88 34.50
C LEU A 14 10.40 -38.88 33.37
N GLY A 15 9.38 -38.22 32.81
CA GLY A 15 9.56 -37.08 31.92
C GLY A 15 8.46 -36.91 30.88
N ALA A 16 7.20 -36.74 31.31
CA ALA A 16 6.14 -36.27 30.40
C ALA A 16 6.24 -34.74 30.26
N CYS A 17 7.18 -34.28 29.44
CA CYS A 17 7.16 -32.94 28.87
C CYS A 17 6.42 -33.02 27.53
N SER A 18 5.37 -32.20 27.44
CA SER A 18 4.61 -31.86 26.24
C SER A 18 5.52 -31.65 25.01
N GLN A 19 5.35 -32.50 24.01
CA GLN A 19 5.96 -32.34 22.70
C GLN A 19 4.86 -32.46 21.63
N SER A 20 4.34 -31.30 21.22
CA SER A 20 3.53 -31.21 20.01
C SER A 20 4.42 -31.53 18.80
N PRO A 21 3.97 -32.38 17.86
CA PRO A 21 4.76 -32.67 16.67
C PRO A 21 4.82 -31.42 15.79
N GLY A 22 6.04 -30.96 15.53
CA GLY A 22 6.33 -30.01 14.48
C GLY A 22 5.93 -30.61 13.14
N GLY A 23 4.87 -30.06 12.55
CA GLY A 23 4.43 -30.30 11.19
C GLY A 23 4.56 -29.01 10.39
N THR A 24 5.54 -28.97 9.51
CA THR A 24 5.71 -28.00 8.44
C THR A 24 4.49 -28.02 7.51
N GLY A 25 3.84 -26.87 7.33
CA GLY A 25 2.96 -26.60 6.18
C GLY A 25 1.46 -26.74 6.43
N SER A 26 0.82 -25.65 6.86
CA SER A 26 -0.60 -25.39 6.56
C SER A 26 -0.91 -23.89 6.57
N GLY A 27 -0.83 -23.28 5.38
CA GLY A 27 -1.97 -22.51 4.87
C GLY A 27 -2.19 -21.07 5.32
N ARG A 28 -1.26 -20.43 6.02
CA ARG A 28 -1.22 -18.95 5.99
C ARG A 28 0.16 -18.51 5.50
N PRO A 29 0.25 -17.92 4.29
CA PRO A 29 1.46 -17.20 3.89
C PRO A 29 1.84 -16.23 5.01
N GLU A 30 3.13 -16.07 5.27
CA GLU A 30 3.62 -15.01 6.16
C GLU A 30 2.91 -13.70 5.82
N LEU A 31 2.48 -12.95 6.84
CA LEU A 31 1.88 -11.63 6.62
C LEU A 31 2.96 -10.72 6.06
N SER A 32 3.06 -10.72 4.74
CA SER A 32 3.88 -9.83 3.96
C SER A 32 3.57 -8.40 4.36
N SER A 33 4.48 -7.72 5.09
CA SER A 33 4.55 -6.27 5.34
C SER A 33 3.26 -5.51 5.74
N GLY A 34 2.10 -6.16 5.84
CA GLY A 34 0.77 -5.58 5.80
C GLY A 34 0.33 -4.96 4.45
N ILE A 35 1.23 -4.79 3.45
CA ILE A 35 0.96 -3.97 2.26
C ILE A 35 0.80 -4.83 0.99
N GLU A 36 -0.35 -4.68 0.34
CA GLU A 36 -0.73 -5.41 -0.88
C GLU A 36 -1.07 -4.42 -1.99
N VAL A 37 -0.57 -4.65 -3.20
CA VAL A 37 -0.97 -3.87 -4.39
C VAL A 37 -1.61 -4.83 -5.39
N ARG A 38 -2.85 -4.56 -5.77
CA ARG A 38 -3.65 -5.34 -6.72
C ARG A 38 -3.70 -4.67 -8.08
N PHE A 39 -3.82 -5.48 -9.12
CA PHE A 39 -3.85 -5.03 -10.51
C PHE A 39 -4.48 -6.10 -11.41
N PRO A 40 -4.94 -5.74 -12.62
CA PRO A 40 -5.22 -6.71 -13.67
C PRO A 40 -4.00 -7.59 -13.96
N ALA A 41 -4.19 -8.75 -14.58
CA ALA A 41 -3.12 -9.70 -14.88
C ALA A 41 -1.90 -9.01 -15.53
N ALA A 42 -0.76 -9.06 -14.85
CA ALA A 42 0.45 -8.36 -15.29
C ALA A 42 1.00 -8.94 -16.61
N PRO A 43 1.47 -8.10 -17.54
CA PRO A 43 2.14 -8.58 -18.75
C PRO A 43 3.51 -9.20 -18.43
N SER A 44 4.15 -9.82 -19.44
CA SER A 44 5.54 -10.24 -19.31
C SER A 44 6.48 -9.05 -19.12
N SER A 45 7.56 -9.24 -18.37
CA SER A 45 8.55 -8.19 -18.05
C SER A 45 7.94 -6.97 -17.36
N ALA A 46 6.94 -7.18 -16.51
CA ALA A 46 6.29 -6.12 -15.76
C ALA A 46 7.06 -5.78 -14.48
N TYR A 47 7.00 -4.50 -14.12
CA TYR A 47 7.46 -4.00 -12.84
C TYR A 47 6.36 -3.17 -12.18
N LEU A 48 6.36 -3.15 -10.86
CA LEU A 48 5.58 -2.23 -10.05
C LEU A 48 6.54 -1.26 -9.36
N SER A 49 6.35 0.04 -9.59
CA SER A 49 7.16 1.09 -9.01
C SER A 49 6.32 2.04 -8.15
N LEU A 50 6.90 2.50 -7.05
CA LEU A 50 6.36 3.59 -6.25
C LEU A 50 7.06 4.87 -6.65
N LEU A 51 6.30 5.84 -7.16
CA LEU A 51 6.83 7.08 -7.72
C LEU A 51 6.53 8.29 -6.83
N THR A 52 7.45 9.25 -6.81
CA THR A 52 7.22 10.61 -6.31
C THR A 52 6.26 11.39 -7.21
N GLY A 53 5.81 12.58 -6.78
CA GLY A 53 5.03 13.49 -7.63
C GLY A 53 5.75 13.95 -8.90
N SER A 54 7.09 13.95 -8.91
CA SER A 54 7.92 14.27 -10.09
C SER A 54 8.20 13.07 -11.00
N GLY A 55 7.73 11.87 -10.64
CA GLY A 55 7.91 10.65 -11.43
C GLY A 55 9.19 9.85 -11.11
N GLU A 56 9.94 10.22 -10.07
CA GLU A 56 11.11 9.46 -9.62
C GLU A 56 10.68 8.16 -8.93
N SER A 57 11.28 7.03 -9.30
CA SER A 57 11.04 5.74 -8.65
C SER A 57 11.82 5.62 -7.35
N VAL A 58 11.12 5.51 -6.23
CA VAL A 58 11.71 5.35 -4.88
C VAL A 58 11.67 3.90 -4.39
N TYR A 59 10.91 3.05 -5.08
CA TYR A 59 10.83 1.62 -4.84
C TYR A 59 10.38 0.93 -6.12
N GLN A 60 10.91 -0.26 -6.40
CA GLN A 60 10.57 -1.05 -7.58
C GLN A 60 10.67 -2.55 -7.27
N VAL A 61 9.73 -3.32 -7.81
CA VAL A 61 9.75 -4.78 -7.75
C VAL A 61 9.32 -5.38 -9.09
N ALA A 62 9.98 -6.47 -9.50
CA ALA A 62 9.57 -7.24 -10.66
C ALA A 62 8.26 -7.98 -10.36
N VAL A 63 7.34 -8.02 -11.32
CA VAL A 63 6.04 -8.67 -11.19
C VAL A 63 5.98 -9.87 -12.14
N PRO A 64 5.74 -11.09 -11.63
CA PRO A 64 5.56 -12.25 -12.49
C PRO A 64 4.40 -12.08 -13.46
N ALA A 65 4.58 -12.54 -14.70
CA ALA A 65 3.52 -12.52 -15.70
C ALA A 65 2.28 -13.27 -15.21
N GLY A 66 1.09 -12.69 -15.44
CA GLY A 66 -0.19 -13.24 -15.00
C GLY A 66 -0.52 -13.03 -13.51
N ALA A 67 0.40 -12.48 -12.71
CA ALA A 67 0.08 -12.10 -11.33
C ALA A 67 -0.99 -10.99 -11.31
N THR A 68 -1.83 -11.00 -10.28
CA THR A 68 -2.90 -9.99 -10.06
C THR A 68 -2.72 -9.20 -8.76
N SER A 69 -1.68 -9.53 -8.00
CA SER A 69 -1.28 -8.80 -6.82
C SER A 69 0.19 -9.03 -6.50
N VAL A 70 0.77 -8.11 -5.74
CA VAL A 70 2.09 -8.26 -5.14
C VAL A 70 2.10 -7.70 -3.74
N ALA A 71 2.82 -8.40 -2.86
CA ALA A 71 3.18 -7.93 -1.54
C ALA A 71 4.41 -7.02 -1.61
N VAL A 72 4.42 -5.89 -0.90
CA VAL A 72 5.50 -4.89 -0.97
C VAL A 72 6.02 -4.47 0.39
N ASP A 73 7.33 -4.32 0.57
CA ASP A 73 7.93 -4.00 1.87
C ASP A 73 7.98 -2.48 2.12
N GLY A 74 7.11 -1.99 3.00
CA GLY A 74 7.03 -0.57 3.37
C GLY A 74 8.27 0.02 4.04
N SER A 75 9.16 -0.81 4.58
CA SER A 75 10.42 -0.31 5.14
C SER A 75 11.35 0.27 4.05
N LYS A 76 11.17 -0.12 2.78
CA LYS A 76 12.04 0.27 1.67
C LYS A 76 11.92 1.72 1.24
N TRP A 77 10.83 2.40 1.57
CA TRP A 77 10.64 3.84 1.29
C TRP A 77 10.53 4.69 2.55
N GLY A 78 10.81 4.14 3.74
CA GLY A 78 10.74 4.88 5.00
C GLY A 78 11.60 6.16 5.00
N ALA A 79 12.77 6.12 4.37
CA ALA A 79 13.69 7.24 4.23
C ALA A 79 13.10 8.43 3.43
N GLN A 80 12.07 8.21 2.61
CA GLN A 80 11.40 9.27 1.85
C GLN A 80 10.65 10.28 2.74
N ALA A 81 10.50 9.99 4.03
CA ALA A 81 9.99 10.95 5.01
C ALA A 81 10.90 12.19 5.13
N ALA A 82 12.20 12.06 4.86
CA ALA A 82 13.15 13.17 4.86
C ALA A 82 12.89 14.17 3.71
N ASN A 83 12.24 13.71 2.64
CA ASN A 83 11.85 14.52 1.48
C ASN A 83 10.44 15.12 1.62
N ALA A 84 9.85 15.08 2.81
CA ALA A 84 8.54 15.67 3.05
C ALA A 84 8.60 17.21 3.00
N GLU A 85 7.66 17.80 2.26
CA GLU A 85 7.52 19.24 2.06
C GLU A 85 6.32 19.76 2.83
N SER A 86 6.12 21.09 2.88
CA SER A 86 4.92 21.65 3.50
C SER A 86 3.65 21.06 2.86
N ILE A 87 2.67 20.65 3.69
CA ILE A 87 1.42 20.06 3.18
C ILE A 87 0.67 21.01 2.24
N LEU A 88 0.92 22.32 2.36
CA LEU A 88 0.34 23.34 1.50
C LEU A 88 0.87 23.31 0.06
N GLU A 89 2.09 22.79 -0.17
CA GLU A 89 2.69 22.69 -1.51
C GLU A 89 1.94 21.65 -2.39
N PHE A 90 1.19 20.75 -1.77
CA PHE A 90 0.39 19.74 -2.47
C PHE A 90 -1.02 20.24 -2.83
N LEU A 91 -1.39 21.46 -2.44
CA LEU A 91 -2.68 22.03 -2.80
C LEU A 91 -2.66 22.47 -4.27
N PRO A 92 -3.77 22.27 -5.00
CA PRO A 92 -3.90 22.80 -6.35
C PRO A 92 -3.84 24.34 -6.32
N ALA A 93 -3.34 24.95 -7.40
CA ALA A 93 -3.17 26.40 -7.48
C ALA A 93 -4.49 27.18 -7.30
N GLU A 94 -5.62 26.57 -7.67
CA GLU A 94 -6.96 27.11 -7.52
C GLU A 94 -7.63 26.83 -6.16
N ALA A 95 -6.89 26.33 -5.17
CA ALA A 95 -7.43 26.07 -3.83
C ALA A 95 -7.90 27.37 -3.14
N LEU A 96 -9.16 27.37 -2.71
CA LEU A 96 -9.82 28.44 -1.98
C LEU A 96 -10.18 27.98 -0.57
N ASN A 97 -10.39 28.93 0.34
CA ASN A 97 -10.85 28.67 1.72
C ASN A 97 -9.98 27.64 2.47
N VAL A 98 -8.66 27.69 2.25
CA VAL A 98 -7.71 26.74 2.82
C VAL A 98 -7.68 26.87 4.34
N SER A 99 -7.84 25.74 5.03
CA SER A 99 -7.73 25.61 6.47
C SER A 99 -6.91 24.36 6.80
N VAL A 100 -5.93 24.52 7.69
CA VAL A 100 -5.11 23.41 8.21
C VAL A 100 -5.21 23.44 9.73
N ASN A 101 -5.39 22.27 10.35
CA ASN A 101 -5.54 22.14 11.80
C ASN A 101 -4.31 22.57 12.61
N ALA A 102 -3.11 22.56 12.02
CA ALA A 102 -1.88 23.01 12.65
C ALA A 102 -0.87 23.54 11.62
N ALA A 103 0.01 24.45 12.06
CA ALA A 103 1.12 24.93 11.24
C ALA A 103 2.27 23.92 11.19
N GLY A 104 3.12 24.02 10.17
CA GLY A 104 4.37 23.25 10.07
C GLY A 104 4.21 21.77 9.67
N ILE A 105 3.00 21.33 9.34
CA ILE A 105 2.76 19.96 8.87
C ILE A 105 3.49 19.75 7.54
N LYS A 106 4.42 18.80 7.55
CA LYS A 106 5.05 18.26 6.35
C LYS A 106 4.37 17.00 5.86
N ALA A 107 4.29 16.82 4.55
CA ALA A 107 3.71 15.67 3.87
C ALA A 107 4.59 15.18 2.71
N ASN A 108 4.44 13.91 2.34
CA ASN A 108 4.96 13.35 1.09
C ASN A 108 3.92 12.39 0.52
N PHE A 109 3.57 12.55 -0.76
CA PHE A 109 2.60 11.70 -1.44
C PHE A 109 3.27 10.95 -2.59
N LEU A 110 3.24 9.63 -2.51
CA LEU A 110 3.75 8.72 -3.52
C LEU A 110 2.60 7.95 -4.16
N HIS A 111 2.84 7.37 -5.33
CA HIS A 111 1.83 6.61 -6.05
C HIS A 111 2.39 5.42 -6.81
N TRP A 112 1.57 4.38 -6.90
CA TRP A 112 1.93 3.15 -7.61
C TRP A 112 1.72 3.31 -9.11
N VAL A 113 2.70 2.82 -9.88
CA VAL A 113 2.65 2.70 -11.32
C VAL A 113 3.13 1.31 -11.70
N MET A 114 2.35 0.63 -12.53
CA MET A 114 2.78 -0.58 -13.21
C MET A 114 3.24 -0.25 -14.62
N TRP A 115 4.32 -0.88 -15.06
CA TRP A 115 4.89 -0.63 -16.37
C TRP A 115 5.53 -1.90 -16.92
N GLN A 116 5.71 -1.94 -18.24
CA GLN A 116 6.33 -3.07 -18.95
C GLN A 116 7.70 -2.65 -19.48
N ASP A 117 8.73 -3.38 -19.08
CA ASP A 117 10.09 -3.21 -19.57
C ASP A 117 10.20 -3.80 -20.98
N LYS A 118 10.14 -2.92 -21.98
CA LYS A 118 10.14 -3.31 -23.41
C LYS A 118 11.56 -3.43 -23.96
N ASN A 119 12.53 -2.78 -23.33
CA ASN A 119 13.92 -2.71 -23.79
C ASN A 119 14.90 -3.54 -22.92
N SER A 120 14.40 -4.15 -21.84
CA SER A 120 15.15 -4.97 -20.88
C SER A 120 16.24 -4.21 -20.10
N ASP A 121 16.04 -2.91 -19.85
CA ASP A 121 16.99 -2.08 -19.09
C ASP A 121 16.64 -1.95 -17.60
N GLY A 122 15.48 -2.48 -17.18
CA GLY A 122 15.00 -2.46 -15.81
C GLY A 122 14.62 -1.07 -15.29
N LYS A 123 14.41 -0.07 -16.17
CA LYS A 123 14.04 1.29 -15.80
C LYS A 123 12.76 1.72 -16.51
N LEU A 124 11.90 2.41 -15.78
CA LEU A 124 10.73 3.03 -16.37
C LEU A 124 11.16 4.11 -17.37
N THR A 125 10.91 3.90 -18.66
CA THR A 125 11.08 4.91 -19.70
C THR A 125 9.74 5.39 -20.26
N ALA A 126 9.77 6.49 -21.02
CA ALA A 126 8.56 7.09 -21.57
C ALA A 126 7.81 6.11 -22.50
N GLY A 127 6.52 5.90 -22.24
CA GLY A 127 5.67 4.99 -23.02
C GLY A 127 5.67 3.52 -22.57
N GLU A 128 6.32 3.21 -21.45
CA GLU A 128 6.31 1.87 -20.83
C GLU A 128 5.30 1.73 -19.70
N ALA A 129 4.87 2.84 -19.09
CA ALA A 129 3.78 2.85 -18.13
C ALA A 129 2.51 2.24 -18.74
N LEU A 130 1.90 1.29 -18.02
CA LEU A 130 0.59 0.78 -18.38
C LEU A 130 -0.46 1.83 -18.04
N ASP A 131 -1.55 1.85 -18.82
CA ASP A 131 -2.70 2.71 -18.55
C ASP A 131 -3.55 2.13 -17.41
N LEU A 132 -2.96 2.09 -16.23
CA LEU A 132 -3.58 1.70 -14.98
C LEU A 132 -3.51 2.87 -14.02
N MET A 133 -4.60 3.12 -13.30
CA MET A 133 -4.68 4.17 -12.30
C MET A 133 -4.99 3.60 -10.92
N THR A 134 -4.50 4.28 -9.89
CA THR A 134 -4.94 4.14 -8.51
C THR A 134 -5.46 5.50 -8.05
N HIS A 135 -6.55 5.49 -7.30
CA HIS A 135 -7.05 6.70 -6.66
C HIS A 135 -6.34 7.01 -5.35
N ASP A 136 -5.77 5.98 -4.72
CA ASP A 136 -5.13 6.07 -3.42
C ASP A 136 -3.65 6.47 -3.52
N ARG A 137 -3.13 7.04 -2.45
CA ARG A 137 -1.72 7.43 -2.32
C ARG A 137 -1.03 6.70 -1.18
N VAL A 138 0.27 6.46 -1.31
CA VAL A 138 1.13 6.19 -0.14
C VAL A 138 1.50 7.56 0.43
N ALA A 139 1.01 7.88 1.62
CA ALA A 139 1.14 9.20 2.20
C ALA A 139 1.95 9.15 3.50
N TYR A 140 2.91 10.04 3.63
CA TYR A 140 3.54 10.39 4.89
C TYR A 140 3.01 11.74 5.36
N VAL A 141 2.70 11.87 6.65
CA VAL A 141 2.57 13.17 7.31
C VAL A 141 3.35 13.19 8.63
N SER A 142 4.02 14.31 8.91
CA SER A 142 4.86 14.49 10.10
C SER A 142 4.09 14.49 11.43
N GLN A 143 2.79 14.80 11.38
CA GLN A 143 1.84 14.78 12.50
C GLN A 143 0.42 14.61 11.95
N ASP A 144 -0.56 14.30 12.82
CA ASP A 144 -1.97 14.21 12.43
C ASP A 144 -2.44 15.50 11.75
N ALA A 145 -2.98 15.36 10.54
CA ALA A 145 -3.33 16.48 9.67
C ALA A 145 -4.81 16.46 9.28
N GLU A 146 -5.45 17.61 9.38
CA GLU A 146 -6.74 17.88 8.76
C GLU A 146 -6.62 19.12 7.89
N VAL A 147 -6.81 18.94 6.58
CA VAL A 147 -6.76 20.01 5.58
C VAL A 147 -8.12 20.12 4.92
N LYS A 148 -8.66 21.33 4.85
CA LYS A 148 -9.90 21.64 4.15
C LYS A 148 -9.65 22.74 3.16
N PHE A 149 -10.19 22.59 1.96
CA PHE A 149 -10.17 23.63 0.93
C PHE A 149 -11.28 23.36 -0.09
N SER A 150 -11.51 24.31 -0.97
CA SER A 150 -12.45 24.16 -2.07
C SER A 150 -11.76 24.49 -3.39
N THR A 151 -12.22 23.87 -4.47
CA THR A 151 -12.02 24.33 -5.85
C THR A 151 -13.39 24.70 -6.43
N PRO A 152 -13.50 25.30 -7.63
CA PRO A 152 -14.78 25.76 -8.17
C PRO A 152 -15.90 24.72 -8.19
N SER A 153 -15.57 23.43 -8.35
CA SER A 153 -16.54 22.33 -8.46
C SER A 153 -16.52 21.36 -7.28
N MET A 154 -15.68 21.57 -6.26
CA MET A 154 -15.41 20.53 -5.27
C MET A 154 -15.02 21.10 -3.90
N ASN A 155 -15.54 20.50 -2.83
CA ASN A 155 -15.03 20.65 -1.48
C ASN A 155 -14.13 19.47 -1.14
N GLN A 156 -13.00 19.75 -0.50
CA GLN A 156 -11.94 18.79 -0.24
C GLN A 156 -11.68 18.72 1.26
N VAL A 157 -11.57 17.50 1.79
CA VAL A 157 -11.19 17.23 3.17
C VAL A 157 -10.12 16.14 3.20
N TRP A 158 -8.93 16.45 3.68
CA TRP A 158 -7.89 15.47 3.93
C TRP A 158 -7.80 15.20 5.43
N LYS A 159 -7.80 13.93 5.83
CA LYS A 159 -7.64 13.49 7.23
C LYS A 159 -6.56 12.42 7.29
N LEU A 160 -5.34 12.84 7.60
CA LEU A 160 -4.16 11.99 7.51
C LEU A 160 -3.58 11.75 8.91
N LYS A 161 -3.21 10.50 9.19
CA LYS A 161 -2.57 10.08 10.44
C LYS A 161 -1.06 10.19 10.33
N GLN A 162 -0.43 10.61 11.42
CA GLN A 162 1.02 10.71 11.54
C GLN A 162 1.72 9.43 11.06
N GLY A 163 2.81 9.61 10.31
CA GLY A 163 3.61 8.55 9.74
C GLY A 163 3.13 8.12 8.35
N TRP A 164 3.61 6.95 7.91
CA TRP A 164 3.26 6.37 6.62
C TRP A 164 1.90 5.67 6.69
N SER A 165 1.02 5.98 5.74
CA SER A 165 -0.31 5.41 5.63
C SER A 165 -0.73 5.25 4.16
N ARG A 166 -1.73 4.41 3.91
CA ARG A 166 -2.54 4.52 2.70
C ARG A 166 -3.53 5.66 2.88
N ALA A 167 -3.47 6.64 1.99
CA ALA A 167 -4.45 7.69 1.89
C ALA A 167 -5.50 7.28 0.86
N GLU A 168 -6.64 6.81 1.36
CA GLU A 168 -7.79 6.37 0.58
C GLU A 168 -8.56 7.55 0.02
N HIS A 169 -8.98 7.41 -1.23
CA HIS A 169 -9.65 8.46 -1.96
C HIS A 169 -11.15 8.17 -2.15
N TYR A 170 -11.98 9.16 -1.81
CA TYR A 170 -13.43 9.10 -1.98
C TYR A 170 -13.93 10.35 -2.69
N VAL A 171 -14.78 10.17 -3.71
CA VAL A 171 -15.48 11.28 -4.38
C VAL A 171 -16.95 10.92 -4.52
N TYR A 172 -17.83 11.86 -4.20
CA TYR A 172 -19.27 11.72 -4.43
C TYR A 172 -19.91 13.08 -4.69
N LEU A 173 -21.03 13.08 -5.39
CA LEU A 173 -21.89 14.25 -5.56
C LEU A 173 -23.13 14.10 -4.67
N PRO A 174 -23.30 14.94 -3.64
CA PRO A 174 -24.53 14.92 -2.85
C PRO A 174 -25.75 15.21 -3.71
N THR A 175 -26.87 14.53 -3.45
CA THR A 175 -28.14 14.78 -4.14
C THR A 175 -28.55 16.24 -4.01
N GLY A 176 -28.86 16.88 -5.15
CA GLY A 176 -29.25 18.29 -5.20
C GLY A 176 -28.09 19.29 -5.08
N SER A 177 -26.84 18.83 -5.10
CA SER A 177 -25.66 19.69 -5.14
C SER A 177 -25.06 19.74 -6.55
N ALA A 178 -24.44 20.87 -6.90
CA ALA A 178 -23.55 21.01 -8.05
C ALA A 178 -22.07 20.87 -7.65
N THR A 179 -21.78 20.64 -6.37
CA THR A 179 -20.43 20.64 -5.81
C THR A 179 -20.08 19.26 -5.27
N TYR A 180 -19.05 18.65 -5.82
CA TYR A 180 -18.54 17.38 -5.37
C TYR A 180 -17.94 17.47 -3.96
N GLN A 181 -17.96 16.35 -3.26
CA GLN A 181 -17.25 16.16 -2.01
C GLN A 181 -16.14 15.16 -2.26
N ARG A 182 -14.91 15.56 -1.96
CA ARG A 182 -13.73 14.70 -2.07
C ARG A 182 -13.06 14.56 -0.73
N ARG A 183 -12.71 13.32 -0.38
CA ARG A 183 -11.96 13.00 0.82
C ARG A 183 -10.71 12.22 0.51
N LEU A 184 -9.67 12.50 1.28
CA LEU A 184 -8.42 11.76 1.29
C LEU A 184 -8.13 11.37 2.74
N GLU A 185 -8.30 10.10 3.10
CA GLU A 185 -8.31 9.66 4.50
C GLU A 185 -7.29 8.53 4.74
N SER A 186 -6.52 8.61 5.83
CA SER A 186 -5.62 7.51 6.21
C SER A 186 -6.40 6.27 6.60
N SER A 187 -6.01 5.13 6.02
CA SER A 187 -6.59 3.82 6.30
C SER A 187 -5.62 2.91 7.04
N GLY A 188 -6.16 2.09 7.94
CA GLY A 188 -5.40 1.02 8.61
C GLY A 188 -5.12 -0.17 7.69
N VAL A 189 -5.86 -0.31 6.58
CA VAL A 189 -5.67 -1.38 5.60
C VAL A 189 -4.82 -0.86 4.43
N GLN A 190 -3.61 -1.40 4.30
CA GLN A 190 -2.62 -0.99 3.30
C GLN A 190 -2.78 -1.77 1.99
N ARG A 191 -3.99 -1.79 1.43
CA ARG A 191 -4.30 -2.47 0.15
C ARG A 191 -4.56 -1.45 -0.95
N TYR A 192 -3.70 -1.39 -1.96
CA TYR A 192 -3.88 -0.53 -3.12
C TYR A 192 -4.49 -1.31 -4.28
N GLU A 193 -5.27 -0.64 -5.12
CA GLU A 193 -5.84 -1.24 -6.32
C GLU A 193 -5.56 -0.35 -7.53
N LEU A 194 -4.82 -0.91 -8.48
CA LEU A 194 -4.63 -0.35 -9.79
C LEU A 194 -5.69 -0.97 -10.71
N HIS A 195 -6.34 -0.14 -11.50
CA HIS A 195 -7.38 -0.58 -12.44
C HIS A 195 -7.33 0.25 -13.72
N LEU A 196 -7.97 -0.26 -14.78
CA LEU A 196 -8.16 0.52 -15.99
C LEU A 196 -8.99 1.79 -15.69
N PRO A 197 -8.75 2.91 -16.40
CA PRO A 197 -9.57 4.10 -16.25
C PRO A 197 -11.05 3.80 -16.41
N THR A 198 -11.84 4.17 -15.41
CA THR A 198 -13.30 3.98 -15.46
C THR A 198 -13.88 4.97 -16.47
N PRO A 199 -14.66 4.53 -17.48
CA PRO A 199 -15.35 5.45 -18.37
C PRO A 199 -16.26 6.40 -17.58
N VAL A 200 -16.25 7.69 -17.91
CA VAL A 200 -17.05 8.74 -17.25
C VAL A 200 -18.58 8.55 -17.42
N THR A 201 -19.01 7.52 -18.14
CA THR A 201 -20.40 7.32 -18.61
C THR A 201 -21.35 6.63 -17.62
N SER A 202 -20.91 6.30 -16.41
CA SER A 202 -21.84 5.90 -15.34
C SER A 202 -22.15 7.13 -14.47
N GLN A 203 -23.08 7.95 -14.96
CA GLN A 203 -23.84 8.92 -14.15
C GLN A 203 -24.99 8.22 -13.44
#